data_AF-B3MK83-F1
#
_entry.id   AF-B3MK83-F1
#
_cell.length_a   1.000
_cell.length_b   1.000
_cell.length_c   1.000
_cell.angle_alpha   90.00
_cell.angle_beta   90.00
_cell.angle_gamma   90.00
#
_symmetry.space_group_name_H-M   'P 1'
#
loop_
_entity.id
_entity.type
_entity.pdbx_description
1 polymer ?
#
loop_
_entity_poly.entity_id
_entity_poly.type
_entity_poly.pdbx_seq_one_letter_code
_entity_poly.pdbx_strand_id
1 'polypeptide(L)'
;MGATDQALEAESKTTEPPKTPPVPEQHDRPFLGRQANLCHLLVLLFSGGLAAITLHIFTSSNVGWRLRQLHHLPTAHYLQTRDEFAVYSVDELNAFKEFYDRSISDSVGSSYSEAEETNIKEALGALRLAQDMYLAGKDDKAARLFQHSLALAPRHPTVLLRYGEFLEHSQRNIVLADQYYFQALSISPSNSEALANRQRTADVVQSLDERRLESLDSKRDALSAIHESSAALRRAKKEAYFQHIYHTVGIEGNTMTLAQTRSILETRMAVDGKSIDEHNEILGMDLAMKYINASLVQKMEITIKDILELHRRVLGHVDPIEGGEFRRNQVYVGGHVPPGPGDLALLMQRFERWLNSEHSSSMHPVNYAALAHYKLVHIHPFIDGNGRTSRLLMNTLLMRAGYPPVIIPKQQRSKYYHFLKLANEGDIRPFVRFIADCTEKTLDLYLWATSDLPHQIPMLIQSTSEAGEGVPQLQSSQMGGGASIPEFHESGSGSLP
;
A
#
# COMPACT_ATOMS: atom_id res chain seq x y z
N MET A 1 -70.01 -32.25 49.59
CA MET A 1 -69.66 -32.26 51.03
C MET A 1 -69.43 -30.81 51.42
N GLY A 2 -70.13 -30.27 52.44
CA GLY A 2 -70.26 -28.82 52.66
C GLY A 2 -71.27 -28.16 51.68
N ALA A 3 -72.18 -27.23 52.02
CA ALA A 3 -72.44 -26.41 53.23
C ALA A 3 -71.34 -25.37 53.56
N THR A 4 -71.56 -24.09 53.93
CA THR A 4 -72.77 -23.23 54.18
C THR A 4 -72.29 -21.76 54.38
N ASP A 5 -73.03 -20.63 54.33
CA ASP A 5 -74.43 -20.25 54.01
C ASP A 5 -74.55 -18.71 53.68
N GLN A 6 -75.78 -18.15 53.66
CA GLN A 6 -76.31 -16.76 53.90
C GLN A 6 -75.39 -15.63 54.47
N ALA A 7 -75.68 -14.31 54.37
CA ALA A 7 -76.58 -13.44 53.56
C ALA A 7 -76.37 -11.93 53.96
N LEU A 8 -77.15 -10.97 53.37
CA LEU A 8 -77.35 -9.54 53.79
C LEU A 8 -76.17 -8.53 53.54
N GLU A 9 -76.33 -7.23 53.23
CA GLU A 9 -77.47 -6.37 52.78
C GLU A 9 -76.97 -4.99 52.20
N ALA A 10 -77.78 -4.30 51.38
CA ALA A 10 -77.70 -2.86 50.96
C ALA A 10 -76.44 -2.37 50.16
N GLU A 11 -76.40 -1.23 49.42
CA GLU A 11 -77.39 -0.16 49.10
C GLU A 11 -77.13 0.49 47.70
N SER A 12 -78.04 1.38 47.25
CA SER A 12 -78.15 2.18 45.99
C SER A 12 -76.89 2.55 45.16
N LYS A 13 -76.92 2.73 43.81
CA LYS A 13 -77.66 3.79 43.07
C LYS A 13 -77.65 3.63 41.52
N THR A 14 -78.74 4.03 40.85
CA THR A 14 -78.94 4.70 39.51
C THR A 14 -77.86 4.57 38.39
N THR A 15 -78.18 4.42 37.08
CA THR A 15 -79.35 4.94 36.30
C THR A 15 -79.57 4.18 34.98
N GLU A 16 -80.78 4.26 34.38
CA GLU A 16 -81.19 3.55 33.14
C GLU A 16 -81.22 4.43 31.84
N PRO A 17 -81.21 3.82 30.63
CA PRO A 17 -81.47 4.45 29.31
C PRO A 17 -82.90 4.10 28.78
N PRO A 18 -83.27 4.23 27.48
CA PRO A 18 -83.04 5.27 26.45
C PRO A 18 -84.38 5.87 25.88
N LYS A 19 -84.34 6.84 24.94
CA LYS A 19 -85.49 7.21 24.07
C LYS A 19 -85.09 7.72 22.65
N THR A 20 -85.93 7.43 21.65
CA THR A 20 -85.90 7.84 20.22
C THR A 20 -87.32 7.65 19.61
N PRO A 21 -87.62 8.07 18.36
CA PRO A 21 -87.25 9.25 17.55
C PRO A 21 -88.53 10.15 17.31
N PRO A 22 -88.77 10.93 16.21
CA PRO A 22 -88.75 10.58 14.77
C PRO A 22 -88.13 11.68 13.81
N VAL A 23 -88.32 11.52 12.50
CA VAL A 23 -87.68 12.18 11.31
C VAL A 23 -88.70 12.10 10.12
N PRO A 24 -88.71 12.91 9.03
CA PRO A 24 -87.75 13.93 8.50
C PRO A 24 -88.36 15.32 8.14
N GLU A 25 -87.57 16.22 7.50
CA GLU A 25 -87.92 16.83 6.19
C GLU A 25 -86.67 17.29 5.39
N GLN A 26 -86.81 17.78 4.15
CA GLN A 26 -85.72 17.92 3.16
C GLN A 26 -85.46 19.37 2.69
N HIS A 27 -84.19 19.73 2.37
CA HIS A 27 -83.89 20.69 1.29
C HIS A 27 -82.42 20.66 0.77
N ASP A 28 -82.25 20.25 -0.49
CA ASP A 28 -81.38 20.81 -1.54
C ASP A 28 -80.06 21.56 -1.18
N ARG A 29 -78.89 20.88 -1.24
CA ARG A 29 -77.89 20.96 -2.36
C ARG A 29 -76.43 20.56 -1.98
N PRO A 30 -75.57 20.14 -2.95
CA PRO A 30 -74.26 19.53 -2.65
C PRO A 30 -73.04 20.34 -3.14
N PHE A 31 -71.95 20.42 -2.34
CA PHE A 31 -70.65 20.91 -2.85
C PHE A 31 -69.36 20.31 -2.24
N LEU A 32 -69.42 19.50 -1.17
CA LEU A 32 -68.22 19.00 -0.47
C LEU A 32 -67.53 17.79 -1.14
N GLY A 33 -68.22 17.05 -2.02
CA GLY A 33 -67.70 15.82 -2.63
C GLY A 33 -66.51 15.96 -3.58
N ARG A 34 -66.13 17.19 -3.99
CA ARG A 34 -64.97 17.42 -4.88
C ARG A 34 -63.66 17.71 -4.15
N GLN A 35 -63.70 18.26 -2.93
CA GLN A 35 -62.47 18.59 -2.20
C GLN A 35 -61.77 17.34 -1.65
N ALA A 36 -62.52 16.38 -1.08
CA ALA A 36 -61.95 15.13 -0.57
C ALA A 36 -61.17 14.34 -1.63
N ASN A 37 -61.74 14.20 -2.83
CA ASN A 37 -61.07 13.53 -3.95
C ASN A 37 -59.85 14.30 -4.46
N LEU A 38 -59.87 15.64 -4.43
CA LEU A 38 -58.71 16.45 -4.80
C LEU A 38 -57.57 16.31 -3.77
N CYS A 39 -57.89 16.25 -2.47
CA CYS A 39 -56.91 16.00 -1.41
C CYS A 39 -56.29 14.60 -1.54
N HIS A 40 -57.08 13.55 -1.78
CA HIS A 40 -56.52 12.21 -2.03
C HIS A 40 -55.64 12.16 -3.30
N LEU A 41 -56.04 12.84 -4.38
CA LEU A 41 -55.22 12.90 -5.59
C LEU A 41 -53.90 13.65 -5.35
N LEU A 42 -53.92 14.76 -4.60
CA LEU A 42 -52.72 15.49 -4.21
C LEU A 42 -51.80 14.66 -3.30
N VAL A 43 -52.32 13.95 -2.30
CA VAL A 43 -51.53 13.06 -1.44
C VAL A 43 -50.86 11.94 -2.25
N LEU A 44 -51.57 11.33 -3.21
CA LEU A 44 -51.00 10.33 -4.11
C LEU A 44 -49.92 10.92 -5.05
N LEU A 45 -50.13 12.13 -5.57
CA LEU A 45 -49.12 12.81 -6.39
C LEU A 45 -47.87 13.18 -5.58
N PHE A 46 -48.01 13.64 -4.33
CA PHE A 46 -46.89 13.93 -3.45
C PHE A 46 -46.15 12.67 -3.00
N SER A 47 -46.84 11.56 -2.68
CA SER A 47 -46.18 10.31 -2.33
C SER A 47 -45.46 9.67 -3.53
N GLY A 48 -46.06 9.72 -4.72
CA GLY A 48 -45.41 9.32 -5.97
C GLY A 48 -44.20 10.18 -6.31
N GLY A 49 -44.30 11.50 -6.12
CA GLY A 49 -43.18 12.44 -6.27
C GLY A 49 -42.03 12.15 -5.31
N LEU A 50 -42.32 11.90 -4.03
CA LEU A 50 -41.29 11.56 -3.04
C LEU A 50 -40.61 10.21 -3.38
N ALA A 51 -41.39 9.19 -3.77
CA ALA A 51 -40.86 7.88 -4.17
C ALA A 51 -40.02 7.97 -5.46
N ALA A 52 -40.42 8.79 -6.42
CA ALA A 52 -39.63 9.06 -7.62
C ALA A 52 -38.33 9.80 -7.30
N ILE A 53 -38.35 10.78 -6.38
CA ILE A 53 -37.15 11.49 -5.93
C ILE A 53 -36.20 10.54 -5.17
N THR A 54 -36.70 9.71 -4.25
CA THR A 54 -35.83 8.75 -3.53
C THR A 54 -35.25 7.70 -4.47
N LEU A 55 -36.03 7.20 -5.44
CA LEU A 55 -35.54 6.27 -6.46
C LEU A 55 -34.51 6.94 -7.40
N HIS A 56 -34.73 8.20 -7.79
CA HIS A 56 -33.78 8.94 -8.63
C HIS A 56 -32.49 9.27 -7.86
N ILE A 57 -32.57 9.55 -6.56
CA ILE A 57 -31.39 9.67 -5.69
C ILE A 57 -30.65 8.33 -5.64
N PHE A 58 -31.34 7.23 -5.33
CA PHE A 58 -30.73 5.89 -5.17
C PHE A 58 -30.14 5.32 -6.47
N THR A 59 -30.67 5.71 -7.63
CA THR A 59 -30.08 5.39 -8.94
C THR A 59 -28.92 6.33 -9.28
N SER A 60 -29.03 7.64 -9.00
CA SER A 60 -27.91 8.58 -9.24
C SER A 60 -26.68 8.28 -8.38
N SER A 61 -26.85 7.82 -7.14
CA SER A 61 -25.75 7.45 -6.25
C SER A 61 -25.03 6.18 -6.69
N ASN A 62 -25.74 5.22 -7.28
CA ASN A 62 -25.17 3.94 -7.74
C ASN A 62 -24.71 3.93 -9.21
N VAL A 63 -25.18 4.87 -10.04
CA VAL A 63 -24.78 4.97 -11.47
C VAL A 63 -23.61 5.94 -11.70
N GLY A 64 -23.29 6.80 -10.72
CA GLY A 64 -22.24 7.81 -10.82
C GLY A 64 -20.82 7.31 -11.15
N TRP A 65 -20.53 6.02 -10.90
CA TRP A 65 -19.22 5.40 -11.16
C TRP A 65 -19.02 4.90 -12.61
N ARG A 66 -20.09 4.73 -13.42
CA ARG A 66 -20.01 4.12 -14.76
C ARG A 66 -20.25 5.05 -15.95
N LEU A 67 -20.39 6.36 -15.72
CA LEU A 67 -20.84 7.32 -16.75
C LEU A 67 -20.01 8.61 -16.85
N ARG A 68 -18.72 8.56 -16.47
CA ARG A 68 -17.82 9.74 -16.45
C ARG A 68 -16.50 9.59 -17.23
N GLN A 69 -16.44 8.70 -18.22
CA GLN A 69 -15.31 8.57 -19.16
C GLN A 69 -15.80 8.31 -20.61
N LEU A 70 -16.51 9.27 -21.20
CA LEU A 70 -16.66 9.39 -22.66
C LEU A 70 -16.59 10.87 -23.03
N HIS A 71 -15.76 11.17 -24.04
CA HIS A 71 -15.12 12.48 -24.23
C HIS A 71 -14.17 12.81 -23.04
N HIS A 72 -12.96 13.35 -23.23
CA HIS A 72 -12.47 14.17 -24.34
C HIS A 72 -11.04 13.78 -24.80
N LEU A 73 -10.84 13.75 -26.11
CA LEU A 73 -9.56 13.86 -26.83
C LEU A 73 -9.86 14.57 -28.17
N PRO A 74 -8.91 15.28 -28.83
CA PRO A 74 -7.49 15.42 -28.50
C PRO A 74 -6.97 16.88 -28.45
N THR A 75 -5.99 17.15 -27.59
CA THR A 75 -4.88 18.09 -27.89
C THR A 75 -3.65 17.62 -27.11
N ALA A 76 -2.45 17.69 -27.69
CA ALA A 76 -1.28 17.01 -27.14
C ALA A 76 -0.59 17.79 -26.00
N HIS A 77 -0.47 17.16 -24.82
CA HIS A 77 0.48 17.52 -23.73
C HIS A 77 0.82 16.26 -22.88
N TYR A 78 1.26 15.19 -23.52
CA TYR A 78 1.42 13.82 -22.97
C TYR A 78 2.50 13.61 -21.87
N LEU A 79 3.04 14.69 -21.27
CA LEU A 79 3.92 14.61 -20.10
C LEU A 79 3.22 14.98 -18.77
N GLN A 80 1.94 15.38 -18.80
CA GLN A 80 1.09 15.25 -17.63
C GLN A 80 0.79 13.76 -17.41
N THR A 81 1.39 13.16 -16.38
CA THR A 81 0.89 11.91 -15.82
C THR A 81 -0.57 12.12 -15.45
N ARG A 82 -1.47 11.22 -15.88
CA ARG A 82 -2.91 11.26 -15.53
C ARG A 82 -3.05 11.57 -14.03
N ASP A 83 -3.79 12.62 -13.69
CA ASP A 83 -3.80 13.19 -12.32
C ASP A 83 -4.19 12.17 -11.23
N GLU A 84 -4.88 11.10 -11.62
CA GLU A 84 -5.14 9.87 -10.86
C GLU A 84 -3.90 9.28 -10.14
N PHE A 85 -2.68 9.55 -10.64
CA PHE A 85 -1.41 9.19 -9.99
C PHE A 85 -0.46 10.39 -9.78
N ALA A 86 -0.88 11.62 -10.06
CA ALA A 86 -0.08 12.81 -9.77
C ALA A 86 -0.03 13.02 -8.25
N VAL A 87 1.08 12.61 -7.63
CA VAL A 87 1.29 12.67 -6.17
C VAL A 87 1.10 14.10 -5.63
N TYR A 88 1.32 15.10 -6.48
CA TYR A 88 1.17 16.52 -6.20
C TYR A 88 0.46 17.18 -7.38
N SER A 89 -0.45 18.11 -7.10
CA SER A 89 -1.05 18.98 -8.13
C SER A 89 0.04 19.77 -8.86
N VAL A 90 -0.21 20.25 -10.09
CA VAL A 90 0.81 20.96 -10.90
C VAL A 90 1.45 22.13 -10.13
N ASP A 91 0.69 22.87 -9.33
CA ASP A 91 1.20 23.98 -8.51
C ASP A 91 2.07 23.50 -7.33
N GLU A 92 1.70 22.39 -6.69
CA GLU A 92 2.55 21.75 -5.68
C GLU A 92 3.82 21.16 -6.30
N LEU A 93 3.71 20.57 -7.50
CA LEU A 93 4.83 19.99 -8.25
C LEU A 93 5.81 21.10 -8.68
N ASN A 94 5.31 22.27 -9.07
CA ASN A 94 6.13 23.46 -9.32
C ASN A 94 6.82 23.96 -8.04
N ALA A 95 6.10 24.02 -6.90
CA ALA A 95 6.70 24.42 -5.62
C ALA A 95 7.75 23.40 -5.11
N PHE A 96 7.56 22.10 -5.34
CA PHE A 96 8.58 21.08 -5.10
C PHE A 96 9.75 21.22 -6.09
N LYS A 97 9.49 21.55 -7.36
CA LYS A 97 10.52 21.69 -8.39
C LYS A 97 11.44 22.90 -8.16
N GLU A 98 10.92 24.07 -7.77
CA GLU A 98 11.77 25.20 -7.36
C GLU A 98 12.72 24.85 -6.20
N PHE A 99 12.32 23.91 -5.34
CA PHE A 99 13.14 23.38 -4.25
C PHE A 99 14.14 22.31 -4.73
N TYR A 100 13.72 21.43 -5.65
CA TYR A 100 14.53 20.33 -6.17
C TYR A 100 15.63 20.82 -7.12
N ASP A 101 15.32 21.78 -8.00
CA ASP A 101 16.29 22.38 -8.93
C ASP A 101 17.43 23.09 -8.17
N ARG A 102 17.18 23.63 -6.96
CA ARG A 102 18.21 24.17 -6.04
C ARG A 102 19.12 23.12 -5.40
N SER A 103 18.73 21.84 -5.43
CA SER A 103 19.59 20.72 -4.99
C SER A 103 20.29 20.03 -6.16
N ILE A 104 19.76 20.20 -7.37
CA ILE A 104 20.25 19.56 -8.60
C ILE A 104 21.24 20.46 -9.38
N SER A 105 21.21 21.78 -9.17
CA SER A 105 22.18 22.75 -9.73
C SER A 105 23.64 22.31 -9.59
N ASP A 106 23.95 21.64 -8.49
CA ASP A 106 25.32 21.25 -8.11
C ASP A 106 25.75 19.92 -8.77
N SER A 107 24.88 19.28 -9.55
CA SER A 107 25.09 17.94 -10.14
C SER A 107 24.94 17.87 -11.66
N VAL A 108 24.04 18.66 -12.27
CA VAL A 108 23.74 18.54 -13.72
C VAL A 108 24.78 19.26 -14.61
N GLY A 109 25.79 19.90 -14.02
CA GLY A 109 26.93 20.48 -14.72
C GLY A 109 28.16 19.57 -14.90
N SER A 110 28.20 18.38 -14.29
CA SER A 110 29.41 17.54 -14.33
C SER A 110 29.58 16.84 -15.68
N SER A 111 30.71 17.07 -16.35
CA SER A 111 31.24 16.14 -17.35
C SER A 111 31.37 14.74 -16.75
N TYR A 112 30.96 13.71 -17.48
CA TYR A 112 31.16 12.31 -17.07
C TYR A 112 32.62 12.05 -16.68
N SER A 113 32.82 11.28 -15.62
CA SER A 113 34.18 10.81 -15.29
C SER A 113 34.69 9.86 -16.38
N GLU A 114 36.00 9.75 -16.59
CA GLU A 114 36.57 8.82 -17.59
C GLU A 114 36.13 7.37 -17.36
N ALA A 115 35.94 6.98 -16.09
CA ALA A 115 35.38 5.69 -15.71
C ALA A 115 33.91 5.52 -16.15
N GLU A 116 33.08 6.55 -15.98
CA GLU A 116 31.67 6.51 -16.40
C GLU A 116 31.53 6.55 -17.93
N GLU A 117 32.34 7.33 -18.64
CA GLU A 117 32.43 7.24 -20.10
C GLU A 117 32.84 5.84 -20.57
N THR A 118 33.79 5.20 -19.87
CA THR A 118 34.26 3.84 -20.20
C THR A 118 33.14 2.82 -19.97
N ASN A 119 32.46 2.89 -18.83
CA ASN A 119 31.29 2.05 -18.54
C ASN A 119 30.17 2.24 -19.58
N ILE A 120 29.92 3.47 -20.07
CA ILE A 120 28.96 3.74 -21.14
C ILE A 120 29.41 3.11 -22.47
N LYS A 121 30.70 3.22 -22.83
CA LYS A 121 31.27 2.61 -24.05
C LYS A 121 31.16 1.07 -24.02
N GLU A 122 31.45 0.46 -22.87
CA GLU A 122 31.28 -0.98 -22.66
C GLU A 122 29.80 -1.41 -22.65
N ALA A 123 28.93 -0.66 -21.98
CA ALA A 123 27.48 -0.90 -21.98
C ALA A 123 26.90 -0.90 -23.39
N LEU A 124 27.32 0.04 -24.25
CA LEU A 124 26.91 0.12 -25.65
C LEU A 124 27.59 -0.93 -26.54
N GLY A 125 28.70 -1.54 -26.10
CA GLY A 125 29.23 -2.77 -26.69
C GLY A 125 28.36 -3.98 -26.36
N ALA A 126 28.11 -4.21 -25.07
CA ALA A 126 27.24 -5.28 -24.57
C ALA A 126 25.81 -5.19 -25.12
N LEU A 127 25.27 -3.98 -25.30
CA LEU A 127 23.93 -3.76 -25.86
C LEU A 127 23.81 -4.28 -27.31
N ARG A 128 24.80 -3.98 -28.16
CA ARG A 128 24.83 -4.46 -29.55
C ARG A 128 24.92 -5.98 -29.61
N LEU A 129 25.80 -6.58 -28.79
CA LEU A 129 25.88 -8.04 -28.65
C LEU A 129 24.57 -8.66 -28.13
N ALA A 130 23.84 -7.97 -27.25
CA ALA A 130 22.52 -8.42 -26.78
C ALA A 130 21.49 -8.45 -27.92
N GLN A 131 21.46 -7.40 -28.75
CA GLN A 131 20.60 -7.32 -29.94
C GLN A 131 20.99 -8.38 -30.99
N ASP A 132 22.27 -8.59 -31.26
CA ASP A 132 22.76 -9.64 -32.18
C ASP A 132 22.38 -11.05 -31.69
N MET A 133 22.46 -11.32 -30.37
CA MET A 133 22.01 -12.59 -29.81
C MET A 133 20.49 -12.75 -29.87
N TYR A 134 19.71 -11.68 -29.69
CA TYR A 134 18.25 -11.71 -29.82
C TYR A 134 17.81 -11.98 -31.26
N LEU A 135 18.39 -11.28 -32.25
CA LEU A 135 18.14 -11.52 -33.67
C LEU A 135 18.58 -12.93 -34.11
N ALA A 136 19.56 -13.52 -33.43
CA ALA A 136 19.97 -14.91 -33.61
C ALA A 136 19.13 -15.94 -32.81
N GLY A 137 18.02 -15.54 -32.18
CA GLY A 137 17.10 -16.41 -31.44
C GLY A 137 17.67 -16.99 -30.13
N LYS A 138 18.63 -16.29 -29.49
CA LYS A 138 19.37 -16.76 -28.31
C LYS A 138 18.99 -15.95 -27.07
N ASP A 139 17.71 -15.93 -26.75
CA ASP A 139 17.09 -15.07 -25.73
C ASP A 139 17.77 -15.17 -24.34
N ASP A 140 18.18 -16.37 -23.90
CA ASP A 140 18.92 -16.58 -22.65
C ASP A 140 20.32 -15.94 -22.62
N LYS A 141 20.89 -15.64 -23.79
CA LYS A 141 22.16 -14.90 -23.93
C LYS A 141 21.89 -13.42 -24.08
N ALA A 142 20.89 -13.04 -24.87
CA ALA A 142 20.43 -11.66 -25.01
C ALA A 142 20.05 -11.07 -23.64
N ALA A 143 19.22 -11.75 -22.85
CA ALA A 143 18.77 -11.32 -21.53
C ALA A 143 19.93 -10.98 -20.59
N ARG A 144 20.96 -11.85 -20.53
CA ARG A 144 22.16 -11.62 -19.70
C ARG A 144 23.01 -10.46 -20.20
N LEU A 145 23.15 -10.29 -21.52
CA LEU A 145 23.88 -9.17 -22.11
C LEU A 145 23.15 -7.83 -21.92
N PHE A 146 21.81 -7.79 -22.03
CA PHE A 146 21.01 -6.63 -21.67
C PHE A 146 21.13 -6.28 -20.18
N GLN A 147 21.05 -7.27 -19.28
CA GLN A 147 21.23 -7.05 -17.83
C GLN A 147 22.62 -6.54 -17.50
N HIS A 148 23.67 -7.03 -18.17
CA HIS A 148 25.04 -6.54 -18.01
C HIS A 148 25.20 -5.10 -18.53
N SER A 149 24.64 -4.79 -19.71
CA SER A 149 24.60 -3.44 -20.27
C SER A 149 23.89 -2.45 -19.32
N LEU A 150 22.76 -2.85 -18.74
CA LEU A 150 22.02 -2.07 -17.75
C LEU A 150 22.80 -1.89 -16.44
N ALA A 151 23.55 -2.91 -15.99
CA ALA A 151 24.39 -2.81 -14.80
C ALA A 151 25.56 -1.83 -14.97
N LEU A 152 26.14 -1.76 -16.18
CA LEU A 152 27.21 -0.82 -16.53
C LEU A 152 26.71 0.63 -16.70
N ALA A 153 25.55 0.83 -17.34
CA ALA A 153 25.00 2.16 -17.63
C ALA A 153 23.50 2.29 -17.28
N PRO A 154 23.13 2.22 -15.98
CA PRO A 154 21.74 2.12 -15.52
C PRO A 154 20.86 3.35 -15.78
N ARG A 155 21.45 4.47 -16.23
CA ARG A 155 20.76 5.72 -16.60
C ARG A 155 20.86 6.07 -18.09
N HIS A 156 21.37 5.17 -18.95
CA HIS A 156 21.55 5.48 -20.37
C HIS A 156 20.24 5.24 -21.17
N PRO A 157 19.63 6.27 -21.80
CA PRO A 157 18.29 6.15 -22.40
C PRO A 157 18.16 5.02 -23.44
N THR A 158 19.17 4.81 -24.28
CA THR A 158 19.16 3.75 -25.30
C THR A 158 19.23 2.33 -24.70
N VAL A 159 19.89 2.16 -23.55
CA VAL A 159 19.98 0.86 -22.87
C VAL A 159 18.62 0.51 -22.27
N LEU A 160 17.99 1.48 -21.60
CA LEU A 160 16.65 1.38 -21.03
C LEU A 160 15.60 1.07 -22.13
N LEU A 161 15.61 1.84 -23.23
CA LEU A 161 14.70 1.64 -24.37
C LEU A 161 14.83 0.23 -24.98
N ARG A 162 16.02 -0.18 -25.40
CA ARG A 162 16.22 -1.46 -26.10
C ARG A 162 16.02 -2.68 -25.17
N TYR A 163 16.29 -2.53 -23.86
CA TYR A 163 15.95 -3.58 -22.90
C TYR A 163 14.43 -3.68 -22.68
N GLY A 164 13.71 -2.54 -22.66
CA GLY A 164 12.24 -2.52 -22.63
C GLY A 164 11.63 -3.26 -23.82
N GLU A 165 12.12 -3.02 -25.03
CA GLU A 165 11.66 -3.71 -26.25
C GLU A 165 11.90 -5.22 -26.19
N PHE A 166 13.07 -5.65 -25.71
CA PHE A 166 13.36 -7.07 -25.47
C PHE A 166 12.41 -7.70 -24.43
N LEU A 167 12.17 -7.01 -23.31
CA LEU A 167 11.27 -7.46 -22.25
C LEU A 167 9.82 -7.58 -22.74
N GLU A 168 9.38 -6.68 -23.62
CA GLU A 168 8.04 -6.72 -24.20
C GLU A 168 7.89 -7.86 -25.21
N HIS A 169 8.82 -8.00 -26.16
CA HIS A 169 8.66 -8.90 -27.30
C HIS A 169 9.13 -10.34 -27.04
N SER A 170 10.23 -10.54 -26.31
CA SER A 170 10.69 -11.88 -25.89
C SER A 170 9.94 -12.32 -24.63
N GLN A 171 10.08 -11.57 -23.54
CA GLN A 171 9.63 -12.02 -22.21
C GLN A 171 8.16 -11.72 -21.90
N ARG A 172 7.45 -11.00 -22.79
CA ARG A 172 6.04 -10.56 -22.61
C ARG A 172 5.79 -9.77 -21.32
N ASN A 173 6.84 -9.18 -20.74
CA ASN A 173 6.78 -8.45 -19.48
C ASN A 173 6.48 -6.96 -19.74
N ILE A 174 5.27 -6.70 -20.23
CA ILE A 174 4.80 -5.36 -20.63
C ILE A 174 4.92 -4.36 -19.47
N VAL A 175 4.63 -4.79 -18.23
CA VAL A 175 4.69 -3.92 -17.03
C VAL A 175 6.11 -3.42 -16.75
N LEU A 176 7.13 -4.25 -16.96
CA LEU A 176 8.54 -3.85 -16.76
C LEU A 176 9.09 -3.10 -17.98
N ALA A 177 8.67 -3.45 -19.20
CA ALA A 177 8.99 -2.69 -20.40
C ALA A 177 8.47 -1.24 -20.30
N ASP A 178 7.20 -1.07 -19.90
CA ASP A 178 6.54 0.21 -19.65
C ASP A 178 7.25 1.08 -18.61
N GLN A 179 7.84 0.46 -17.58
CA GLN A 179 8.69 1.12 -16.59
C GLN A 179 10.00 1.60 -17.21
N TYR A 180 10.69 0.77 -18.00
CA TYR A 180 11.93 1.17 -18.67
C TYR A 180 11.71 2.25 -19.75
N TYR A 181 10.58 2.25 -20.45
CA TYR A 181 10.21 3.35 -21.35
C TYR A 181 9.96 4.66 -20.58
N PHE A 182 9.34 4.61 -19.39
CA PHE A 182 9.21 5.79 -18.53
C PHE A 182 10.59 6.30 -18.04
N GLN A 183 11.47 5.41 -17.60
CA GLN A 183 12.83 5.77 -17.18
C GLN A 183 13.68 6.35 -18.34
N ALA A 184 13.52 5.85 -19.56
CA ALA A 184 14.16 6.43 -20.73
C ALA A 184 13.66 7.86 -21.02
N LEU A 185 12.36 8.11 -20.83
CA LEU A 185 11.73 9.42 -21.02
C LEU A 185 12.01 10.42 -19.90
N SER A 186 12.15 10.00 -18.65
CA SER A 186 12.52 10.93 -17.56
C SER A 186 13.95 11.47 -17.69
N ILE A 187 14.80 10.78 -18.46
CA ILE A 187 16.18 11.18 -18.77
C ILE A 187 16.29 11.82 -20.16
N SER A 188 15.48 11.39 -21.14
CA SER A 188 15.42 11.96 -22.48
C SER A 188 13.97 12.16 -22.94
N PRO A 189 13.29 13.25 -22.51
CA PRO A 189 11.88 13.49 -22.84
C PRO A 189 11.58 13.64 -24.34
N SER A 190 12.61 13.95 -25.14
CA SER A 190 12.53 14.07 -26.61
C SER A 190 12.71 12.76 -27.37
N ASN A 191 12.87 11.62 -26.69
CA ASN A 191 13.05 10.32 -27.34
C ASN A 191 11.71 9.80 -27.93
N SER A 192 11.57 9.93 -29.24
CA SER A 192 10.35 9.56 -29.99
C SER A 192 10.04 8.06 -29.98
N GLU A 193 11.06 7.18 -30.03
CA GLU A 193 10.86 5.73 -29.94
C GLU A 193 10.34 5.34 -28.55
N ALA A 194 10.96 5.87 -27.49
CA ALA A 194 10.51 5.65 -26.12
C ALA A 194 9.09 6.21 -25.89
N LEU A 195 8.76 7.38 -26.47
CA LEU A 195 7.42 7.99 -26.38
C LEU A 195 6.35 7.14 -27.08
N ALA A 196 6.62 6.65 -28.29
CA ALA A 196 5.67 5.81 -29.04
C ALA A 196 5.44 4.46 -28.35
N ASN A 197 6.50 3.82 -27.85
CA ASN A 197 6.39 2.60 -27.04
C ASN A 197 5.61 2.85 -25.74
N ARG A 198 5.94 3.92 -25.01
CA ARG A 198 5.27 4.34 -23.78
C ARG A 198 3.76 4.59 -23.98
N GLN A 199 3.38 5.29 -25.04
CA GLN A 199 1.97 5.55 -25.36
C GLN A 199 1.20 4.25 -25.61
N ARG A 200 1.83 3.26 -26.24
CA ARG A 200 1.24 1.96 -26.54
C ARG A 200 1.17 1.02 -25.33
N THR A 201 2.11 1.10 -24.37
CA THR A 201 2.08 0.25 -23.16
C THR A 201 1.25 0.81 -22.02
N ALA A 202 1.12 2.13 -21.91
CA ALA A 202 0.51 2.78 -20.74
C ALA A 202 -0.91 2.28 -20.43
N ASP A 203 -1.81 2.28 -21.42
CA ASP A 203 -3.22 1.86 -21.23
C ASP A 203 -3.34 0.35 -20.95
N VAL A 204 -2.47 -0.47 -21.55
CA VAL A 204 -2.41 -1.92 -21.30
C VAL A 204 -1.96 -2.21 -19.87
N VAL A 205 -0.98 -1.45 -19.36
CA VAL A 205 -0.46 -1.59 -18.01
C VAL A 205 -1.42 -1.03 -16.97
N GLN A 206 -2.11 0.08 -17.25
CA GLN A 206 -3.22 0.55 -16.42
C GLN A 206 -4.33 -0.51 -16.32
N SER A 207 -4.72 -1.10 -17.46
CA SER A 207 -5.70 -2.19 -17.52
C SER A 207 -5.22 -3.50 -16.86
N LEU A 208 -3.93 -3.64 -16.54
CA LEU A 208 -3.38 -4.76 -15.76
C LEU A 208 -3.37 -4.44 -14.26
N ASP A 209 -2.98 -3.22 -13.90
CA ASP A 209 -2.99 -2.73 -12.52
C ASP A 209 -4.43 -2.68 -11.98
N GLU A 210 -5.40 -2.13 -12.72
CA GLU A 210 -6.82 -2.04 -12.31
C GLU A 210 -7.43 -3.42 -12.01
N ARG A 211 -7.30 -4.39 -12.93
CA ARG A 211 -7.77 -5.78 -12.70
C ARG A 211 -7.07 -6.46 -11.53
N ARG A 212 -5.85 -6.05 -11.18
CA ARG A 212 -5.19 -6.55 -9.96
C ARG A 212 -5.83 -5.98 -8.71
N LEU A 213 -6.23 -4.72 -8.71
CA LEU A 213 -6.94 -4.09 -7.59
C LEU A 213 -8.33 -4.75 -7.39
N GLU A 214 -9.08 -5.01 -8.46
CA GLU A 214 -10.35 -5.77 -8.42
C GLU A 214 -10.17 -7.18 -7.80
N SER A 215 -9.04 -7.85 -8.09
CA SER A 215 -8.68 -9.14 -7.47
C SER A 215 -8.39 -9.01 -5.97
N LEU A 216 -7.74 -7.92 -5.54
CA LEU A 216 -7.49 -7.62 -4.12
C LEU A 216 -8.79 -7.30 -3.36
N ASP A 217 -9.71 -6.54 -3.95
CA ASP A 217 -11.06 -6.33 -3.43
C ASP A 217 -11.79 -7.66 -3.23
N SER A 218 -11.80 -8.51 -4.26
CA SER A 218 -12.43 -9.84 -4.22
C SER A 218 -11.85 -10.73 -3.10
N LYS A 219 -10.53 -10.69 -2.89
CA LYS A 219 -9.84 -11.40 -1.80
C LYS A 219 -10.15 -10.80 -0.41
N ARG A 220 -10.25 -9.47 -0.29
CA ARG A 220 -10.67 -8.78 0.95
C ARG A 220 -12.10 -9.18 1.34
N ASP A 221 -13.01 -9.19 0.38
CA ASP A 221 -14.43 -9.46 0.65
C ASP A 221 -14.65 -10.93 1.01
N ALA A 222 -13.94 -11.85 0.36
CA ALA A 222 -13.88 -13.25 0.76
C ALA A 222 -13.36 -13.45 2.19
N LEU A 223 -12.35 -12.68 2.63
CA LEU A 223 -11.85 -12.72 4.01
C LEU A 223 -12.84 -12.09 5.00
N SER A 224 -13.50 -11.01 4.61
CA SER A 224 -14.48 -10.29 5.44
C SER A 224 -15.77 -11.09 5.66
N ALA A 225 -16.09 -12.03 4.79
CA ALA A 225 -17.19 -12.99 4.97
C ALA A 225 -16.91 -14.06 6.06
N ILE A 226 -15.66 -14.18 6.54
CA ILE A 226 -15.28 -15.21 7.52
C ILE A 226 -15.59 -14.72 8.94
N HIS A 227 -16.51 -15.41 9.61
CA HIS A 227 -17.02 -15.00 10.92
C HIS A 227 -15.93 -14.92 12.00
N GLU A 228 -15.87 -13.78 12.72
CA GLU A 228 -14.83 -13.43 13.71
C GLU A 228 -14.63 -14.44 14.85
N SER A 229 -15.63 -15.27 15.18
CA SER A 229 -15.45 -16.33 16.18
C SER A 229 -14.48 -17.44 15.73
N SER A 230 -14.25 -17.57 14.42
CA SER A 230 -13.40 -18.60 13.80
C SER A 230 -12.06 -18.73 14.51
N ALA A 231 -11.79 -19.91 15.08
CA ALA A 231 -10.55 -20.19 15.78
C ALA A 231 -9.33 -20.13 14.83
N ALA A 232 -9.54 -20.45 13.56
CA ALA A 232 -8.56 -20.33 12.49
C ALA A 232 -8.23 -18.86 12.21
N LEU A 233 -9.24 -18.01 12.00
CA LEU A 233 -9.06 -16.58 11.74
C LEU A 233 -8.38 -15.88 12.94
N ARG A 234 -8.82 -16.17 14.17
CA ARG A 234 -8.20 -15.61 15.39
C ARG A 234 -6.74 -16.06 15.57
N ARG A 235 -6.39 -17.30 15.18
CA ARG A 235 -5.00 -17.77 15.14
C ARG A 235 -4.18 -17.03 14.08
N ALA A 236 -4.71 -16.89 12.87
CA ALA A 236 -4.06 -16.16 11.77
C ALA A 236 -3.80 -14.68 12.14
N LYS A 237 -4.80 -13.99 12.71
CA LYS A 237 -4.66 -12.60 13.20
C LYS A 237 -3.58 -12.47 14.27
N LYS A 238 -3.50 -13.42 15.22
CA LYS A 238 -2.45 -13.41 16.27
C LYS A 238 -1.05 -13.65 15.69
N GLU A 239 -0.92 -14.60 14.76
CA GLU A 239 0.36 -14.88 14.09
C GLU A 239 0.83 -13.66 13.27
N ALA A 240 -0.04 -13.12 12.42
CA ALA A 240 0.24 -11.95 11.59
C ALA A 240 0.66 -10.71 12.40
N TYR A 241 0.13 -10.53 13.62
CA TYR A 241 0.57 -9.46 14.54
C TYR A 241 2.07 -9.57 14.89
N PHE A 242 2.54 -10.76 15.26
CA PHE A 242 3.95 -11.00 15.55
C PHE A 242 4.84 -10.87 14.30
N GLN A 243 4.37 -11.40 13.15
CA GLN A 243 5.06 -11.30 11.87
C GLN A 243 5.23 -9.85 11.41
N HIS A 244 4.18 -9.02 11.56
CA HIS A 244 4.24 -7.60 11.22
C HIS A 244 5.30 -6.86 12.05
N ILE A 245 5.33 -7.07 13.37
CA ILE A 245 6.33 -6.44 14.25
C ILE A 245 7.74 -6.92 13.88
N TYR A 246 7.97 -8.25 13.82
CA TYR A 246 9.26 -8.84 13.44
C TYR A 246 9.80 -8.31 12.11
N HIS A 247 8.97 -8.27 11.07
CA HIS A 247 9.41 -7.78 9.76
C HIS A 247 9.60 -6.26 9.73
N THR A 248 8.75 -5.48 10.39
CA THR A 248 8.86 -4.01 10.31
C THR A 248 10.03 -3.44 11.11
N VAL A 249 10.46 -4.05 12.23
CA VAL A 249 11.74 -3.70 12.88
C VAL A 249 12.93 -4.30 12.12
N GLY A 250 12.77 -5.52 11.59
CA GLY A 250 13.79 -6.20 10.80
C GLY A 250 14.10 -5.56 9.44
N ILE A 251 13.24 -4.67 8.94
CA ILE A 251 13.50 -3.83 7.76
C ILE A 251 14.50 -2.72 8.08
N GLU A 252 14.49 -2.13 9.28
CA GLU A 252 15.39 -1.02 9.61
C GLU A 252 16.77 -1.56 10.02
N GLY A 253 16.82 -2.61 10.84
CA GLY A 253 18.08 -3.29 11.20
C GLY A 253 18.00 -4.35 12.29
N ASN A 254 16.90 -4.39 13.05
CA ASN A 254 16.74 -5.24 14.23
C ASN A 254 17.07 -6.73 13.94
N THR A 255 17.92 -7.29 14.82
CA THR A 255 18.57 -8.60 14.66
C THR A 255 17.86 -9.72 15.43
N MET A 256 16.73 -9.43 16.09
CA MET A 256 15.95 -10.46 16.78
C MET A 256 15.27 -11.43 15.81
N THR A 257 15.10 -12.67 16.26
CA THR A 257 14.29 -13.67 15.56
C THR A 257 12.80 -13.45 15.81
N LEU A 258 11.94 -14.06 14.99
CA LEU A 258 10.49 -14.08 15.22
C LEU A 258 10.13 -14.70 16.58
N ALA A 259 10.85 -15.73 17.01
CA ALA A 259 10.63 -16.40 18.30
C ALA A 259 11.00 -15.48 19.48
N GLN A 260 12.12 -14.75 19.39
CA GLN A 260 12.52 -13.74 20.37
C GLN A 260 11.48 -12.59 20.43
N THR A 261 11.08 -12.08 19.26
CA THR A 261 10.05 -11.04 19.12
C THR A 261 8.74 -11.46 19.78
N ARG A 262 8.27 -12.69 19.51
CA ARG A 262 7.07 -13.27 20.14
C ARG A 262 7.22 -13.38 21.65
N SER A 263 8.34 -13.91 22.14
CA SER A 263 8.60 -14.08 23.57
C SER A 263 8.47 -12.76 24.33
N ILE A 264 9.09 -11.68 23.84
CA ILE A 264 9.02 -10.33 24.43
C ILE A 264 7.58 -9.82 24.47
N LEU A 265 6.83 -10.01 23.38
CA LEU A 265 5.47 -9.50 23.26
C LEU A 265 4.46 -10.24 24.16
N GLU A 266 4.62 -11.56 24.32
CA GLU A 266 3.75 -12.41 25.12
C GLU A 266 4.12 -12.43 26.61
N THR A 267 5.41 -12.47 26.95
CA THR A 267 5.89 -12.66 28.34
C THR A 267 6.39 -11.38 29.01
N ARG A 268 6.76 -10.36 28.23
CA ARG A 268 7.50 -9.16 28.66
C ARG A 268 8.87 -9.45 29.29
N MET A 269 9.40 -10.67 29.12
CA MET A 269 10.76 -11.01 29.53
C MET A 269 11.77 -10.52 28.48
N ALA A 270 12.93 -10.07 28.95
CA ALA A 270 14.06 -9.75 28.09
C ALA A 270 14.74 -11.02 27.54
N VAL A 271 15.36 -10.88 26.38
CA VAL A 271 16.17 -11.88 25.68
C VAL A 271 17.64 -11.55 25.93
N ASP A 272 18.37 -12.51 26.49
CA ASP A 272 19.81 -12.35 26.77
C ASP A 272 20.64 -12.17 25.48
N GLY A 273 21.74 -11.43 25.59
CA GLY A 273 22.65 -11.14 24.48
C GLY A 273 22.10 -10.24 23.36
N LYS A 274 20.98 -9.52 23.58
CA LYS A 274 20.38 -8.56 22.62
C LYS A 274 20.37 -7.13 23.17
N SER A 275 20.34 -6.12 22.28
CA SER A 275 20.33 -4.72 22.72
C SER A 275 19.01 -4.37 23.42
N ILE A 276 19.08 -3.46 24.39
CA ILE A 276 17.89 -2.87 25.03
C ILE A 276 17.08 -2.09 23.99
N ASP A 277 17.74 -1.41 23.05
CA ASP A 277 17.07 -0.66 21.98
C ASP A 277 16.23 -1.58 21.09
N GLU A 278 16.76 -2.77 20.74
CA GLU A 278 16.04 -3.75 19.93
C GLU A 278 14.78 -4.30 20.63
N HIS A 279 14.79 -4.39 21.96
CA HIS A 279 13.59 -4.68 22.75
C HIS A 279 12.60 -3.52 22.72
N ASN A 280 13.11 -2.31 22.92
CA ASN A 280 12.33 -1.08 22.99
C ASN A 280 11.65 -0.73 21.66
N GLU A 281 12.28 -1.02 20.52
CA GLU A 281 11.63 -0.98 19.20
C GLU A 281 10.41 -1.91 19.12
N ILE A 282 10.56 -3.17 19.55
CA ILE A 282 9.49 -4.19 19.50
C ILE A 282 8.32 -3.80 20.42
N LEU A 283 8.64 -3.26 21.61
CA LEU A 283 7.66 -2.76 22.57
C LEU A 283 6.98 -1.46 22.09
N GLY A 284 7.71 -0.57 21.42
CA GLY A 284 7.16 0.65 20.81
C GLY A 284 6.20 0.34 19.66
N MET A 285 6.59 -0.57 18.78
CA MET A 285 5.75 -1.10 17.71
C MET A 285 4.44 -1.74 18.23
N ASP A 286 4.51 -2.49 19.33
CA ASP A 286 3.35 -3.07 20.02
C ASP A 286 2.39 -2.00 20.57
N LEU A 287 2.91 -0.94 21.21
CA LEU A 287 2.07 0.18 21.65
C LEU A 287 1.46 0.94 20.46
N ALA A 288 2.21 1.12 19.38
CA ALA A 288 1.75 1.82 18.18
C ALA A 288 0.61 1.07 17.46
N MET A 289 0.73 -0.25 17.31
CA MET A 289 -0.34 -1.08 16.75
C MET A 289 -1.58 -1.14 17.64
N LYS A 290 -1.41 -1.22 18.96
CA LYS A 290 -2.54 -1.13 19.92
C LYS A 290 -3.27 0.22 19.83
N TYR A 291 -2.53 1.31 19.69
CA TYR A 291 -3.11 2.64 19.52
C TYR A 291 -3.92 2.77 18.22
N ILE A 292 -3.41 2.26 17.09
CA ILE A 292 -4.15 2.20 15.82
C ILE A 292 -5.48 1.47 16.01
N ASN A 293 -5.42 0.24 16.54
CA ASN A 293 -6.60 -0.62 16.75
C ASN A 293 -7.66 0.03 17.65
N ALA A 294 -7.23 0.75 18.69
CA ALA A 294 -8.13 1.37 19.67
C ALA A 294 -8.63 2.77 19.28
N SER A 295 -7.89 3.52 18.43
CA SER A 295 -8.09 4.98 18.29
C SER A 295 -8.16 5.49 16.86
N LEU A 296 -7.52 4.82 15.88
CA LEU A 296 -7.40 5.35 14.51
C LEU A 296 -8.23 4.58 13.47
N VAL A 297 -8.49 3.29 13.67
CA VAL A 297 -9.28 2.46 12.72
C VAL A 297 -10.74 2.89 12.60
N GLN A 298 -11.30 3.56 13.61
CA GLN A 298 -12.69 4.06 13.60
C GLN A 298 -12.79 5.59 13.50
N LYS A 299 -11.65 6.30 13.41
CA LYS A 299 -11.62 7.77 13.33
C LYS A 299 -11.86 8.22 11.88
N MET A 300 -12.64 9.28 11.67
CA MET A 300 -12.92 9.78 10.31
C MET A 300 -11.70 10.45 9.66
N GLU A 301 -10.98 11.30 10.40
CA GLU A 301 -9.84 12.08 9.88
C GLU A 301 -8.52 11.66 10.55
N ILE A 302 -7.43 11.66 9.79
CA ILE A 302 -6.05 11.48 10.28
C ILE A 302 -5.36 12.84 10.28
N THR A 303 -5.07 13.36 11.47
CA THR A 303 -4.43 14.68 11.69
C THR A 303 -2.94 14.54 11.94
N ILE A 304 -2.15 15.62 11.82
CA ILE A 304 -0.76 15.66 12.27
C ILE A 304 -0.62 15.12 13.70
N LYS A 305 -1.54 15.47 14.61
CA LYS A 305 -1.49 15.03 16.01
C LYS A 305 -1.55 13.51 16.14
N ASP A 306 -2.33 12.81 15.29
CA ASP A 306 -2.37 11.35 15.29
C ASP A 306 -1.06 10.74 14.78
N ILE A 307 -0.41 11.39 13.79
CA ILE A 307 0.89 10.95 13.24
C ILE A 307 2.01 11.16 14.26
N LEU A 308 2.02 12.30 14.98
CA LEU A 308 2.96 12.56 16.09
C LEU A 308 2.75 11.56 17.23
N GLU A 309 1.50 11.30 17.61
CA GLU A 309 1.15 10.40 18.72
C GLU A 309 1.37 8.92 18.37
N LEU A 310 1.28 8.55 17.09
CA LEU A 310 1.75 7.28 16.55
C LEU A 310 3.28 7.17 16.63
N HIS A 311 4.01 8.19 16.14
CA HIS A 311 5.48 8.22 16.20
C HIS A 311 6.00 8.16 17.64
N ARG A 312 5.34 8.85 18.58
CA ARG A 312 5.65 8.80 20.02
C ARG A 312 5.62 7.39 20.60
N ARG A 313 4.75 6.51 20.11
CA ARG A 313 4.73 5.09 20.51
C ARG A 313 5.81 4.29 19.81
N VAL A 314 6.03 4.52 18.51
CA VAL A 314 7.08 3.84 17.73
C VAL A 314 8.47 4.05 18.34
N LEU A 315 8.83 5.31 18.63
CA LEU A 315 10.18 5.68 19.03
C LEU A 315 10.37 5.88 20.55
N GLY A 316 9.31 6.22 21.29
CA GLY A 316 9.42 6.73 22.68
C GLY A 316 9.98 5.80 23.76
N HIS A 317 10.18 4.50 23.48
CA HIS A 317 10.97 3.62 24.36
C HIS A 317 12.48 3.66 24.04
N VAL A 318 12.87 4.00 22.82
CA VAL A 318 14.27 4.10 22.35
C VAL A 318 14.77 5.52 22.55
N ASP A 319 14.02 6.50 22.01
CA ASP A 319 14.27 7.93 22.21
C ASP A 319 12.97 8.62 22.69
N PRO A 320 12.84 8.88 24.00
CA PRO A 320 11.70 9.60 24.56
C PRO A 320 11.77 11.13 24.37
N ILE A 321 12.87 11.68 23.86
CA ILE A 321 13.07 13.12 23.64
C ILE A 321 12.59 13.50 22.23
N GLU A 322 12.94 12.70 21.24
CA GLU A 322 12.52 12.88 19.83
C GLU A 322 11.21 12.11 19.52
N GLY A 323 10.75 11.29 20.47
CA GLY A 323 9.52 10.50 20.41
C GLY A 323 8.24 11.34 20.24
N GLY A 324 7.84 11.52 18.98
CA GLY A 324 6.66 12.29 18.60
C GLY A 324 6.92 13.75 18.27
N GLU A 325 8.18 14.15 18.10
CA GLU A 325 8.59 15.52 17.77
C GLU A 325 9.21 15.59 16.36
N PHE A 326 9.04 16.72 15.66
CA PHE A 326 9.66 16.93 14.35
C PHE A 326 11.18 17.16 14.49
N ARG A 327 11.95 16.64 13.52
CA ARG A 327 13.42 16.85 13.49
C ARG A 327 13.76 18.34 13.34
N ARG A 328 14.77 18.77 14.08
CA ARG A 328 15.26 20.16 14.09
C ARG A 328 16.45 20.38 13.14
N ASN A 329 17.05 19.29 12.65
CA ASN A 329 18.23 19.27 11.79
C ASN A 329 17.92 18.72 10.39
N GLN A 330 18.82 18.97 9.43
CA GLN A 330 18.77 18.31 8.12
C GLN A 330 19.36 16.89 8.20
N VAL A 331 18.84 15.98 7.39
CA VAL A 331 19.25 14.57 7.32
C VAL A 331 19.45 14.13 5.87
N TYR A 332 20.14 13.01 5.67
CA TYR A 332 20.44 12.42 4.36
C TYR A 332 20.06 10.93 4.39
N VAL A 333 19.24 10.50 3.44
CA VAL A 333 18.54 9.19 3.50
C VAL A 333 18.97 8.35 2.29
N GLY A 334 20.21 7.84 2.35
CA GLY A 334 20.88 7.23 1.20
C GLY A 334 21.08 8.26 0.10
N GLY A 335 20.48 8.05 -1.07
CA GLY A 335 20.47 9.00 -2.18
C GLY A 335 19.34 10.05 -2.14
N HIS A 336 18.51 10.08 -1.09
CA HIS A 336 17.44 11.07 -0.92
C HIS A 336 17.85 12.19 0.02
N VAL A 337 17.52 13.43 -0.33
CA VAL A 337 17.66 14.62 0.52
C VAL A 337 16.25 15.13 0.84
N PRO A 338 15.72 14.86 2.04
CA PRO A 338 14.41 15.38 2.44
C PRO A 338 14.37 16.92 2.50
N PRO A 339 13.16 17.52 2.52
CA PRO A 339 12.97 18.96 2.74
C PRO A 339 13.63 19.49 4.02
N GLY A 340 13.84 20.81 4.11
CA GLY A 340 14.45 21.42 5.28
C GLY A 340 13.58 21.31 6.54
N PRO A 341 14.16 21.32 7.76
CA PRO A 341 13.39 21.26 9.00
C PRO A 341 12.40 22.44 9.15
N GLY A 342 12.70 23.60 8.54
CA GLY A 342 11.79 24.75 8.51
C GLY A 342 10.53 24.54 7.65
N ASP A 343 10.59 23.66 6.65
CA ASP A 343 9.48 23.42 5.71
C ASP A 343 8.47 22.40 6.27
N LEU A 344 8.88 21.60 7.27
CA LEU A 344 8.11 20.45 7.77
C LEU A 344 6.70 20.82 8.25
N ALA A 345 6.52 21.96 8.90
CA ALA A 345 5.20 22.41 9.37
C ALA A 345 4.22 22.64 8.20
N LEU A 346 4.68 23.26 7.12
CA LEU A 346 3.88 23.51 5.91
C LEU A 346 3.62 22.20 5.15
N LEU A 347 4.65 21.37 4.98
CA LEU A 347 4.54 20.12 4.23
C LEU A 347 3.67 19.08 4.93
N MET A 348 3.76 18.98 6.26
CA MET A 348 2.87 18.12 7.04
C MET A 348 1.43 18.62 7.05
N GLN A 349 1.17 19.94 7.03
CA GLN A 349 -0.19 20.46 6.84
C GLN A 349 -0.74 20.20 5.44
N ARG A 350 0.10 20.26 4.38
CA ARG A 350 -0.30 19.84 3.03
C ARG A 350 -0.58 18.33 2.99
N PHE A 351 0.21 17.52 3.70
CA PHE A 351 0.00 16.08 3.82
C PHE A 351 -1.30 15.73 4.56
N GLU A 352 -1.60 16.37 5.69
CA GLU A 352 -2.88 16.23 6.41
C GLU A 352 -4.07 16.64 5.53
N ARG A 353 -3.97 17.76 4.81
CA ARG A 353 -5.03 18.20 3.88
C ARG A 353 -5.23 17.21 2.74
N TRP A 354 -4.17 16.61 2.22
CA TRP A 354 -4.26 15.57 1.19
C TRP A 354 -4.83 14.26 1.74
N LEU A 355 -4.43 13.82 2.95
CA LEU A 355 -4.98 12.61 3.59
C LEU A 355 -6.50 12.70 3.77
N ASN A 356 -7.02 13.86 4.16
CA ASN A 356 -8.45 14.06 4.42
C ASN A 356 -9.18 14.73 3.24
N SER A 357 -8.71 14.53 2.00
CA SER A 357 -9.35 15.09 0.80
C SER A 357 -10.32 14.11 0.14
N GLU A 358 -11.37 14.64 -0.49
CA GLU A 358 -12.27 13.87 -1.37
C GLU A 358 -11.50 13.12 -2.47
N HIS A 359 -10.47 13.75 -3.03
CA HIS A 359 -9.67 13.17 -4.12
C HIS A 359 -8.90 11.92 -3.67
N SER A 360 -8.16 11.98 -2.56
CA SER A 360 -7.46 10.79 -2.03
C SER A 360 -8.43 9.73 -1.53
N SER A 361 -9.56 10.14 -0.94
CA SER A 361 -10.64 9.24 -0.49
C SER A 361 -11.35 8.54 -1.66
N SER A 362 -11.29 9.09 -2.86
CA SER A 362 -11.82 8.48 -4.10
C SER A 362 -10.87 7.49 -4.78
N MET A 363 -9.60 7.42 -4.35
CA MET A 363 -8.64 6.46 -4.88
C MET A 363 -8.91 5.05 -4.36
N HIS A 364 -8.50 4.02 -5.11
CA HIS A 364 -8.50 2.65 -4.59
C HIS A 364 -7.65 2.57 -3.30
N PRO A 365 -8.10 1.89 -2.22
CA PRO A 365 -7.44 1.94 -0.91
C PRO A 365 -5.95 1.54 -0.91
N VAL A 366 -5.56 0.58 -1.75
CA VAL A 366 -4.15 0.16 -1.90
C VAL A 366 -3.30 1.26 -2.53
N ASN A 367 -3.84 2.01 -3.49
CA ASN A 367 -3.16 3.15 -4.09
C ASN A 367 -3.04 4.28 -3.07
N TYR A 368 -4.14 4.63 -2.40
CA TYR A 368 -4.17 5.67 -1.37
C TYR A 368 -3.14 5.38 -0.25
N ALA A 369 -3.13 4.16 0.29
CA ALA A 369 -2.21 3.76 1.35
C ALA A 369 -0.73 3.77 0.88
N ALA A 370 -0.44 3.31 -0.34
CA ALA A 370 0.92 3.35 -0.91
C ALA A 370 1.40 4.80 -1.16
N LEU A 371 0.52 5.68 -1.65
CA LEU A 371 0.83 7.10 -1.82
C LEU A 371 1.04 7.82 -0.47
N ALA A 372 0.21 7.51 0.53
CA ALA A 372 0.34 8.04 1.88
C ALA A 372 1.67 7.61 2.54
N HIS A 373 2.04 6.33 2.40
CA HIS A 373 3.33 5.81 2.82
C HIS A 373 4.48 6.59 2.16
N TYR A 374 4.48 6.69 0.83
CA TYR A 374 5.55 7.37 0.09
C TYR A 374 5.69 8.83 0.50
N LYS A 375 4.60 9.59 0.54
CA LYS A 375 4.58 11.01 0.95
C LYS A 375 5.24 11.22 2.32
N LEU A 376 4.90 10.41 3.31
CA LEU A 376 5.47 10.54 4.65
C LEU A 376 6.96 10.17 4.71
N VAL A 377 7.39 9.10 4.02
CA VAL A 377 8.81 8.74 3.90
C VAL A 377 9.63 9.81 3.18
N HIS A 378 9.05 10.45 2.16
CA HIS A 378 9.71 11.47 1.35
C HIS A 378 9.89 12.81 2.10
N ILE A 379 8.85 13.26 2.83
CA ILE A 379 8.93 14.43 3.73
C ILE A 379 9.93 14.17 4.87
N HIS A 380 9.97 12.93 5.36
CA HIS A 380 10.88 12.47 6.41
C HIS A 380 10.88 13.38 7.66
N PRO A 381 9.72 13.60 8.32
CA PRO A 381 9.56 14.65 9.32
C PRO A 381 10.23 14.36 10.68
N PHE A 382 10.67 13.14 10.94
CA PHE A 382 11.28 12.71 12.20
C PHE A 382 12.77 12.46 12.06
N ILE A 383 13.52 12.37 13.17
CA ILE A 383 14.96 12.06 13.15
C ILE A 383 15.23 10.59 12.83
N ASP A 384 14.38 9.71 13.35
CA ASP A 384 14.29 8.28 13.10
C ASP A 384 12.80 7.88 13.16
N GLY A 385 12.44 6.60 13.00
CA GLY A 385 11.06 6.13 13.08
C GLY A 385 10.22 6.40 11.84
N ASN A 386 10.70 7.17 10.86
CA ASN A 386 9.99 7.53 9.62
C ASN A 386 9.46 6.31 8.85
N GLY A 387 10.29 5.30 8.62
CA GLY A 387 9.90 4.08 7.89
C GLY A 387 8.85 3.26 8.65
N ARG A 388 9.11 2.96 9.93
CA ARG A 388 8.20 2.27 10.86
C ARG A 388 6.83 2.96 10.93
N THR A 389 6.82 4.29 11.11
CA THR A 389 5.59 5.11 11.18
C THR A 389 4.84 5.15 9.85
N SER A 390 5.53 5.19 8.71
CA SER A 390 4.89 5.21 7.38
C SER A 390 4.24 3.87 7.03
N ARG A 391 4.86 2.74 7.39
CA ARG A 391 4.24 1.40 7.26
C ARG A 391 3.03 1.23 8.19
N LEU A 392 3.06 1.85 9.36
CA LEU A 392 1.91 1.89 10.29
C LEU A 392 0.76 2.79 9.79
N LEU A 393 1.06 3.95 9.20
CA LEU A 393 0.05 4.80 8.56
C LEU A 393 -0.60 4.09 7.37
N MET A 394 0.20 3.49 6.50
CA MET A 394 -0.25 2.64 5.39
C MET A 394 -1.26 1.58 5.87
N ASN A 395 -0.89 0.82 6.90
CA ASN A 395 -1.75 -0.22 7.46
C ASN A 395 -2.99 0.35 8.16
N THR A 396 -2.91 1.54 8.79
CA THR A 396 -4.08 2.23 9.33
C THR A 396 -5.11 2.52 8.23
N LEU A 397 -4.68 3.05 7.09
CA LEU A 397 -5.57 3.37 5.96
C LEU A 397 -6.16 2.10 5.31
N LEU A 398 -5.35 1.04 5.17
CA LEU A 398 -5.82 -0.27 4.66
C LEU A 398 -6.86 -0.90 5.59
N MET A 399 -6.63 -0.88 6.90
CA MET A 399 -7.57 -1.41 7.90
C MET A 399 -8.88 -0.62 7.95
N ARG A 400 -8.83 0.70 7.76
CA ARG A 400 -10.03 1.54 7.58
C ARG A 400 -10.85 1.17 6.34
N ALA A 401 -10.22 0.57 5.33
CA ALA A 401 -10.86 0.06 4.12
C ALA A 401 -11.10 -1.47 4.16
N GLY A 402 -11.08 -2.10 5.35
CA GLY A 402 -11.37 -3.53 5.53
C GLY A 402 -10.25 -4.50 5.14
N TYR A 403 -9.10 -4.01 4.65
CA TYR A 403 -7.94 -4.86 4.38
C TYR A 403 -7.22 -5.27 5.69
N PRO A 404 -6.62 -6.46 5.75
CA PRO A 404 -5.76 -6.83 6.88
C PRO A 404 -4.48 -5.96 6.93
N PRO A 405 -3.81 -5.84 8.10
CA PRO A 405 -2.52 -5.15 8.20
C PRO A 405 -1.49 -5.84 7.29
N VAL A 406 -0.98 -5.13 6.29
CA VAL A 406 -0.10 -5.68 5.26
C VAL A 406 1.32 -5.83 5.77
N ILE A 407 1.92 -6.98 5.46
CA ILE A 407 3.27 -7.34 5.89
C ILE A 407 4.22 -7.17 4.71
N ILE A 408 5.18 -6.26 4.83
CA ILE A 408 6.34 -6.15 3.93
C ILE A 408 7.46 -7.02 4.54
N PRO A 409 7.88 -8.14 3.93
CA PRO A 409 8.87 -9.03 4.56
C PRO A 409 10.27 -8.42 4.57
N LYS A 410 11.04 -8.61 5.66
CA LYS A 410 12.43 -8.08 5.79
C LYS A 410 13.37 -8.58 4.69
N GLN A 411 13.13 -9.78 4.17
CA GLN A 411 13.81 -10.38 3.02
C GLN A 411 13.66 -9.54 1.73
N GLN A 412 12.63 -8.70 1.65
CA GLN A 412 12.34 -7.82 0.50
C GLN A 412 12.82 -6.38 0.74
N ARG A 413 13.60 -6.10 1.81
CA ARG A 413 14.20 -4.77 2.12
C ARG A 413 14.83 -4.10 0.90
N SER A 414 15.62 -4.84 0.11
CA SER A 414 16.26 -4.32 -1.11
C SER A 414 15.24 -3.85 -2.16
N LYS A 415 14.19 -4.66 -2.43
CA LYS A 415 13.11 -4.28 -3.37
C LYS A 415 12.33 -3.07 -2.88
N TYR A 416 11.99 -3.03 -1.58
CA TYR A 416 11.31 -1.91 -0.94
C TYR A 416 12.07 -0.58 -1.13
N TYR A 417 13.37 -0.54 -0.80
CA TYR A 417 14.18 0.66 -1.01
C TYR A 417 14.41 0.98 -2.49
N HIS A 418 14.54 -0.03 -3.37
CA HIS A 418 14.64 0.19 -4.81
C HIS A 418 13.39 0.87 -5.37
N PHE A 419 12.19 0.42 -5.01
CA PHE A 419 10.94 1.04 -5.49
C PHE A 419 10.69 2.43 -4.88
N LEU A 420 11.13 2.69 -3.65
CA LEU A 420 11.16 4.05 -3.09
C LEU A 420 12.12 4.98 -3.86
N LYS A 421 13.26 4.46 -4.33
CA LYS A 421 14.17 5.22 -5.21
C LYS A 421 13.50 5.55 -6.55
N LEU A 422 12.83 4.59 -7.18
CA LEU A 422 12.10 4.84 -8.44
C LEU A 422 10.98 5.87 -8.27
N ALA A 423 10.29 5.87 -7.12
CA ALA A 423 9.28 6.87 -6.82
C ALA A 423 9.89 8.29 -6.67
N ASN A 424 11.08 8.42 -6.07
CA ASN A 424 11.84 9.68 -6.06
C ASN A 424 12.40 10.07 -7.45
N GLU A 425 12.61 9.11 -8.35
CA GLU A 425 12.96 9.35 -9.76
C GLU A 425 11.73 9.62 -10.65
N GLY A 426 10.52 9.65 -10.07
CA GLY A 426 9.27 10.06 -10.70
C GLY A 426 8.27 8.94 -11.03
N ASP A 427 8.63 7.65 -10.92
CA ASP A 427 7.69 6.55 -11.14
C ASP A 427 7.33 5.84 -9.83
N ILE A 428 6.19 6.21 -9.26
CA ILE A 428 5.65 5.61 -8.04
C ILE A 428 4.93 4.28 -8.28
N ARG A 429 4.57 3.94 -9.52
CA ARG A 429 3.73 2.77 -9.83
C ARG A 429 4.40 1.43 -9.47
N PRO A 430 5.73 1.24 -9.64
CA PRO A 430 6.43 0.07 -9.09
C PRO A 430 6.30 -0.08 -7.57
N PHE A 431 6.28 1.03 -6.82
CA PHE A 431 6.04 0.99 -5.37
C PHE A 431 4.57 0.62 -5.04
N VAL A 432 3.60 1.19 -5.76
CA VAL A 432 2.17 0.82 -5.61
C VAL A 432 1.97 -0.67 -5.90
N ARG A 433 2.54 -1.19 -6.99
CA ARG A 433 2.51 -2.63 -7.34
C ARG A 433 3.20 -3.52 -6.30
N PHE A 434 4.25 -3.02 -5.65
CA PHE A 434 4.92 -3.73 -4.56
C PHE A 434 4.08 -3.77 -3.26
N ILE A 435 3.32 -2.71 -2.96
CA ILE A 435 2.33 -2.77 -1.87
C ILE A 435 1.17 -3.69 -2.24
N ALA A 436 0.71 -3.70 -3.49
CA ALA A 436 -0.27 -4.68 -3.99
C ALA A 436 0.25 -6.12 -3.87
N ASP A 437 1.51 -6.40 -4.25
CA ASP A 437 2.21 -7.67 -4.05
C ASP A 437 2.21 -8.15 -2.58
N CYS A 438 2.42 -7.23 -1.63
CA CYS A 438 2.43 -7.55 -0.20
C CYS A 438 1.01 -7.71 0.34
N THR A 439 0.05 -6.93 -0.15
CA THR A 439 -1.38 -7.02 0.17
C THR A 439 -1.94 -8.36 -0.26
N GLU A 440 -1.63 -8.79 -1.48
CA GLU A 440 -2.04 -10.09 -2.04
C GLU A 440 -1.54 -11.25 -1.17
N LYS A 441 -0.24 -11.30 -0.89
CA LYS A 441 0.37 -12.36 -0.07
C LYS A 441 -0.14 -12.36 1.38
N THR A 442 -0.52 -11.19 1.90
CA THR A 442 -1.15 -11.08 3.23
C THR A 442 -2.56 -11.67 3.19
N LEU A 443 -3.40 -11.29 2.23
CA LEU A 443 -4.75 -11.83 2.05
C LEU A 443 -4.72 -13.34 1.81
N ASP A 444 -3.82 -13.83 0.94
CA ASP A 444 -3.67 -15.25 0.64
C ASP A 444 -3.26 -16.06 1.88
N LEU A 445 -2.38 -15.53 2.73
CA LEU A 445 -2.03 -16.16 4.02
C LEU A 445 -3.25 -16.30 4.93
N TYR A 446 -4.09 -15.26 5.03
CA TYR A 446 -5.32 -15.31 5.84
C TYR A 446 -6.33 -16.31 5.27
N LEU A 447 -6.66 -16.19 3.97
CA LEU A 447 -7.64 -17.05 3.28
C LEU A 447 -7.23 -18.52 3.34
N TRP A 448 -5.95 -18.81 3.07
CA TRP A 448 -5.38 -20.15 3.22
C TRP A 448 -5.55 -20.65 4.65
N ALA A 449 -5.15 -19.84 5.66
CA ALA A 449 -5.18 -20.22 7.07
C ALA A 449 -6.59 -20.44 7.64
N THR A 450 -7.62 -19.95 6.96
CA THR A 450 -9.04 -20.13 7.29
C THR A 450 -9.77 -21.16 6.44
N SER A 451 -9.15 -21.69 5.39
CA SER A 451 -9.73 -22.77 4.59
C SER A 451 -9.66 -24.11 5.33
N ASP A 452 -10.64 -24.99 5.11
CA ASP A 452 -10.70 -26.33 5.74
C ASP A 452 -9.68 -27.33 5.15
N LEU A 453 -8.60 -26.85 4.54
CA LEU A 453 -7.51 -27.66 4.00
C LEU A 453 -6.58 -28.15 5.13
N PRO A 454 -6.23 -29.46 5.18
CA PRO A 454 -5.48 -30.00 6.31
C PRO A 454 -4.00 -29.61 6.30
N HIS A 455 -3.66 -28.73 7.25
CA HIS A 455 -2.36 -28.55 7.93
C HIS A 455 -1.34 -27.50 7.43
N GLN A 456 -0.83 -26.75 8.42
CA GLN A 456 0.28 -25.77 8.43
C GLN A 456 0.14 -24.49 7.58
N ILE A 457 -0.12 -23.37 8.28
CA ILE A 457 -0.10 -22.00 7.72
C ILE A 457 1.25 -21.76 7.04
N PRO A 458 1.29 -21.42 5.73
CA PRO A 458 2.52 -21.04 5.06
C PRO A 458 3.01 -19.71 5.63
N MET A 459 4.13 -19.77 6.35
CA MET A 459 4.90 -18.59 6.74
C MET A 459 5.20 -17.74 5.50
N LEU A 460 5.07 -16.40 5.62
CA LEU A 460 5.50 -15.47 4.56
C LEU A 460 6.97 -15.74 4.24
N ILE A 461 7.21 -16.24 3.01
CA ILE A 461 8.33 -17.10 2.63
C ILE A 461 9.64 -16.78 3.36
N GLN A 462 10.01 -17.65 4.30
CA GLN A 462 11.40 -17.81 4.71
C GLN A 462 12.17 -18.43 3.53
N SER A 463 12.76 -17.58 2.70
CA SER A 463 13.73 -18.02 1.70
C SER A 463 14.88 -18.76 2.39
N THR A 464 15.25 -19.93 1.88
CA THR A 464 16.19 -20.86 2.52
C THR A 464 17.60 -20.26 2.66
N SER A 465 17.88 -19.65 3.82
CA SER A 465 19.21 -19.18 4.22
C SER A 465 19.55 -19.37 5.70
N GLU A 466 18.67 -20.04 6.47
CA GLU A 466 18.88 -20.37 7.90
C GLU A 466 18.78 -21.89 8.18
N ALA A 467 18.69 -22.72 7.13
CA ALA A 467 19.06 -24.13 7.20
C ALA A 467 20.55 -24.22 6.85
N GLY A 468 21.37 -24.74 7.77
CA GLY A 468 22.82 -24.63 7.71
C GLY A 468 23.49 -25.34 6.53
N GLU A 469 24.74 -24.97 6.26
CA GLU A 469 25.58 -25.53 5.19
C GLU A 469 25.99 -26.98 5.48
N GLY A 470 25.04 -27.90 5.31
CA GLY A 470 25.29 -29.34 5.27
C GLY A 470 26.04 -29.72 4.00
N VAL A 471 27.35 -29.48 3.98
CA VAL A 471 28.27 -29.82 2.88
C VAL A 471 28.06 -31.27 2.44
N PRO A 472 27.62 -31.52 1.19
CA PRO A 472 27.54 -32.89 0.66
C PRO A 472 28.96 -33.43 0.47
N GLN A 473 29.42 -34.26 1.42
CA GLN A 473 30.65 -35.02 1.23
C GLN A 473 30.46 -36.00 0.06
N LEU A 474 31.00 -35.67 -1.11
CA LEU A 474 31.12 -36.58 -2.24
C LEU A 474 32.17 -37.66 -1.94
N GLN A 475 31.78 -38.66 -1.14
CA GLN A 475 32.53 -39.90 -0.98
C GLN A 475 32.38 -40.76 -2.25
N SER A 476 33.17 -40.47 -3.28
CA SER A 476 33.47 -41.44 -4.35
C SER A 476 34.78 -42.15 -4.02
N SER A 477 34.69 -43.41 -3.59
CA SER A 477 35.84 -44.20 -3.17
C SER A 477 36.79 -44.59 -4.32
N GLN A 478 38.08 -44.31 -4.11
CA GLN A 478 39.27 -45.02 -4.61
C GLN A 478 39.16 -45.87 -5.89
N MET A 479 39.98 -45.55 -6.91
CA MET A 479 40.87 -46.51 -7.61
C MET A 479 41.84 -45.79 -8.58
N GLY A 480 43.14 -46.11 -8.52
CA GLY A 480 43.99 -46.20 -9.72
C GLY A 480 44.70 -44.97 -10.35
N GLY A 481 45.61 -44.31 -9.61
CA GLY A 481 46.98 -43.92 -10.04
C GLY A 481 47.30 -43.11 -11.34
N GLY A 482 48.17 -42.10 -11.21
CA GLY A 482 49.05 -41.63 -12.31
C GLY A 482 49.53 -40.16 -12.28
N ALA A 483 50.84 -39.94 -12.52
CA ALA A 483 51.47 -38.74 -13.08
C ALA A 483 51.35 -37.34 -12.37
N SER A 484 52.05 -37.21 -11.24
CA SER A 484 52.97 -36.10 -10.89
C SER A 484 52.99 -34.75 -11.67
N ILE A 485 52.86 -33.63 -10.94
CA ILE A 485 53.57 -32.34 -11.17
C ILE A 485 54.01 -31.78 -9.79
N PRO A 486 55.25 -31.30 -9.60
CA PRO A 486 55.75 -30.82 -8.30
C PRO A 486 55.73 -29.28 -8.10
N GLU A 487 55.74 -28.89 -6.82
CA GLU A 487 56.34 -27.68 -6.21
C GLU A 487 56.01 -26.27 -6.74
N PHE A 488 55.44 -25.44 -5.86
CA PHE A 488 56.16 -24.28 -5.28
C PHE A 488 55.49 -23.85 -3.96
N HIS A 489 56.27 -23.67 -2.88
CA HIS A 489 55.74 -23.34 -1.55
C HIS A 489 56.80 -22.67 -0.66
N GLU A 490 56.63 -21.40 -0.31
CA GLU A 490 57.19 -20.65 0.85
C GLU A 490 56.55 -19.25 0.78
N SER A 491 55.73 -18.77 1.73
CA SER A 491 55.90 -18.50 3.17
C SER A 491 56.62 -17.16 3.46
N GLY A 492 56.05 -16.35 4.36
CA GLY A 492 56.57 -15.01 4.70
C GLY A 492 55.50 -14.10 5.31
N SER A 493 55.32 -14.17 6.63
CA SER A 493 54.50 -13.23 7.40
C SER A 493 55.36 -12.10 8.00
N GLY A 494 54.81 -10.90 8.09
CA GLY A 494 55.47 -9.75 8.73
C GLY A 494 54.43 -8.74 9.22
N SER A 495 54.52 -8.38 10.51
CA SER A 495 53.58 -7.49 11.19
C SER A 495 54.01 -6.02 11.13
N LEU A 496 53.03 -5.13 11.35
CA LEU A 496 53.20 -3.69 11.54
C LEU A 496 54.00 -3.36 12.82
N PRO A 497 54.56 -2.14 12.93
CA PRO A 497 54.77 -1.47 14.21
C PRO A 497 53.45 -0.95 14.83
#